data_AF-A0AAJ1BIV0-F1
#
_entry.id   AF-A0AAJ1BIV0-F1
#
_cell.length_a   1.000
_cell.length_b   1.000
_cell.length_c   1.000
_cell.angle_alpha   90.00
_cell.angle_beta   90.00
_cell.angle_gamma   90.00
#
_symmetry.space_group_name_H-M   'P 1'
#
loop_
_entity.id
_entity.type
_entity.pdbx_description
1 polymer ?
#
loop_
_entity_poly.entity_id
_entity_poly.type
_entity_poly.pdbx_seq_one_letter_code
_entity_poly.pdbx_strand_id
1 'polypeptide(L)'
;MTAITHVYNYTVRCPHYKDPQHEVSWKNHIELNHSSEIALKRITKWHSESGELAFEDAGFVIRKATDEKAFFAVQSSRLKNDGHALVTFKLFLDECCDEADPKAIVSHLIEDYQDRLGKI
;
A
#
# COMPACT_ATOMS: atom_id res chain seq x y z
N MET A 1 4.10 7.09 25.10
CA MET A 1 3.63 6.13 24.07
C MET A 1 2.41 6.77 23.45
N THR A 2 2.50 7.26 22.21
CA THR A 2 1.36 7.93 21.56
C THR A 2 0.56 6.91 20.77
N ALA A 3 -0.76 6.89 20.96
CA ALA A 3 -1.61 5.91 20.31
C ALA A 3 -1.72 6.20 18.81
N ILE A 4 -1.76 5.15 17.99
CA ILE A 4 -2.16 5.27 16.58
C ILE A 4 -3.65 5.60 16.55
N THR A 5 -3.96 6.78 16.03
CA THR A 5 -5.33 7.32 15.96
C THR A 5 -6.00 7.03 14.62
N HIS A 6 -5.21 6.85 13.56
CA HIS A 6 -5.69 6.64 12.21
C HIS A 6 -4.92 5.49 11.56
N VAL A 7 -5.63 4.60 10.87
CA VAL A 7 -5.05 3.45 10.18
C VAL A 7 -5.54 3.44 8.74
N TYR A 8 -4.64 3.26 7.79
CA TYR A 8 -4.95 3.16 6.37
C TYR A 8 -4.25 1.93 5.78
N ASN A 9 -5.02 0.94 5.38
CA ASN A 9 -4.49 -0.27 4.76
C ASN A 9 -4.96 -0.32 3.31
N TYR A 10 -4.06 -0.04 2.39
CA TYR A 10 -4.33 -0.19 0.96
C TYR A 10 -3.95 -1.59 0.51
N THR A 11 -4.81 -2.16 -0.32
CA THR A 11 -4.55 -3.39 -1.07
C THR A 11 -4.85 -3.11 -2.52
N VAL A 12 -3.87 -3.31 -3.39
CA VAL A 12 -4.09 -3.25 -4.83
C VAL A 12 -3.95 -4.64 -5.39
N ARG A 13 -4.95 -5.06 -6.17
CA ARG A 13 -4.90 -6.34 -6.89
C ARG A 13 -4.93 -6.06 -8.37
N CYS A 14 -3.89 -6.46 -9.10
CA CYS A 14 -3.99 -6.36 -10.54
C CYS A 14 -4.95 -7.44 -11.07
N PRO A 15 -5.94 -7.07 -11.89
CA PRO A 15 -6.94 -8.01 -12.40
C PRO A 15 -6.30 -9.04 -13.33
N HIS A 16 -6.74 -10.29 -13.19
CA HIS A 16 -6.20 -11.46 -13.91
C HIS A 16 -6.85 -11.67 -15.30
N TYR A 17 -7.70 -10.76 -15.76
CA TYR A 17 -8.46 -10.92 -17.01
C TYR A 17 -8.31 -9.70 -17.90
N LYS A 18 -8.25 -9.93 -19.21
CA LYS A 18 -8.37 -8.89 -20.23
C LYS A 18 -9.83 -8.88 -20.69
N ASP A 19 -10.58 -7.84 -20.35
CA ASP A 19 -11.90 -7.60 -20.92
C ASP A 19 -11.70 -6.85 -22.26
N PRO A 20 -12.09 -7.42 -23.41
CA PRO A 20 -12.00 -6.73 -24.69
C PRO A 20 -12.90 -5.48 -24.77
N GLN A 21 -13.91 -5.36 -23.90
CA GLN A 21 -14.91 -4.29 -23.92
C GLN A 21 -14.67 -3.19 -22.87
N HIS A 22 -13.88 -3.45 -21.83
CA HIS A 22 -13.60 -2.47 -20.77
C HIS A 22 -12.10 -2.39 -20.49
N GLU A 23 -11.58 -1.17 -20.33
CA GLU A 23 -10.20 -0.96 -19.90
C GLU A 23 -10.05 -1.46 -18.45
N VAL A 24 -9.44 -2.63 -18.31
CA VAL A 24 -9.23 -3.25 -17.02
C VAL A 24 -8.02 -2.59 -16.34
N SER A 25 -8.28 -1.57 -15.52
CA SER A 25 -7.24 -0.82 -14.80
C SER A 25 -7.16 -1.20 -13.33
N TRP A 26 -5.94 -1.31 -12.80
CA TRP A 26 -5.68 -1.51 -11.37
C TRP A 26 -6.28 -0.42 -10.48
N LYS A 27 -6.56 0.77 -11.03
CA LYS A 27 -7.21 1.88 -10.33
C LYS A 27 -8.59 1.50 -9.77
N ASN A 28 -9.30 0.59 -10.44
CA ASN A 28 -10.61 0.11 -10.00
C ASN A 28 -10.51 -1.01 -8.94
N HIS A 29 -9.30 -1.46 -8.61
CA HIS A 29 -9.02 -2.58 -7.71
C HIS A 29 -8.17 -2.16 -6.52
N ILE A 30 -8.32 -0.91 -6.09
CA ILE A 30 -7.74 -0.37 -4.87
C ILE A 30 -8.76 -0.55 -3.73
N GLU A 31 -8.44 -1.42 -2.78
CA GLU A 31 -9.21 -1.62 -1.56
C GLU A 31 -8.56 -0.86 -0.40
N LEU A 32 -9.32 -0.02 0.29
CA LEU A 32 -8.89 0.68 1.50
C LEU A 32 -9.69 0.17 2.71
N ASN A 33 -8.99 -0.15 3.80
CA ASN A 33 -9.62 -0.43 5.09
C ASN A 33 -8.87 0.26 6.24
N HIS A 34 -9.56 0.41 7.37
CA HIS A 34 -9.06 1.13 8.55
C HIS A 34 -8.84 0.20 9.77
N SER A 35 -8.76 -1.12 9.55
CA SER A 35 -8.63 -2.09 10.64
C SER A 35 -7.22 -2.10 11.23
N SER A 36 -7.11 -1.82 12.53
CA SER A 36 -5.87 -1.95 13.29
C SER A 36 -5.35 -3.39 13.33
N GLU A 37 -6.25 -4.38 13.36
CA GLU A 37 -5.89 -5.80 13.36
C GLU A 37 -5.19 -6.19 12.05
N ILE A 38 -5.71 -5.73 10.91
CA ILE A 38 -5.09 -5.96 9.59
C ILE A 38 -3.73 -5.29 9.52
N ALA A 39 -3.61 -4.06 10.01
CA ALA A 39 -2.34 -3.32 10.02
C ALA A 39 -1.28 -4.03 10.88
N LEU A 40 -1.64 -4.43 12.10
CA LEU A 40 -0.76 -5.17 13.00
C LEU A 40 -0.32 -6.49 12.38
N LYS A 41 -1.23 -7.26 11.80
CA LYS A 41 -0.90 -8.52 11.13
C LYS A 41 0.09 -8.33 9.99
N ARG A 42 -0.07 -7.27 9.19
CA ARG A 42 0.85 -6.92 8.10
C ARG A 42 2.24 -6.55 8.60
N ILE A 43 2.31 -5.66 9.60
CA ILE A 43 3.57 -5.23 10.19
C ILE A 43 4.32 -6.41 10.79
N THR A 44 3.65 -7.25 11.57
CA THR A 44 4.25 -8.44 12.16
C THR A 44 4.81 -9.39 11.09
N LYS A 45 4.04 -9.61 10.01
CA LYS A 45 4.49 -10.44 8.89
C LYS A 45 5.75 -9.84 8.24
N TRP A 46 5.68 -8.60 7.80
CA TRP A 46 6.75 -7.95 7.02
C TRP A 46 7.98 -7.56 7.85
N HIS A 47 7.83 -7.45 9.17
CA HIS A 47 8.99 -7.36 10.05
C HIS A 47 9.76 -8.69 10.11
N SER A 48 9.05 -9.82 10.07
CA SER A 48 9.66 -11.15 10.03
C SER A 48 10.19 -11.50 8.63
N GLU A 49 9.47 -11.08 7.61
CA GLU A 49 9.75 -11.32 6.20
C GLU A 49 10.06 -9.98 5.52
N SER A 50 11.26 -9.45 5.77
CA SER A 50 11.64 -8.08 5.37
C SER A 50 11.65 -7.85 3.85
N GLY A 51 11.64 -8.92 3.05
CA GLY A 51 11.70 -8.84 1.58
C GLY A 51 12.97 -8.16 1.07
N GLU A 52 13.02 -7.98 -0.24
CA GLU A 52 14.11 -7.26 -0.92
C GLU A 52 13.71 -5.81 -1.17
N LEU A 53 14.66 -4.88 -1.07
CA LEU A 53 14.44 -3.49 -1.45
C LEU A 53 14.11 -3.43 -2.95
N ALA A 54 12.93 -2.93 -3.30
CA ALA A 54 12.54 -2.73 -4.68
C ALA A 54 12.89 -1.32 -5.16
N PHE A 55 12.37 -0.31 -4.46
CA PHE A 55 12.62 1.10 -4.73
C PHE A 55 12.15 1.96 -3.55
N GLU A 56 12.46 3.26 -3.61
CA GLU A 56 11.95 4.26 -2.69
C GLU A 56 11.14 5.30 -3.45
N ASP A 57 10.07 5.79 -2.83
CA ASP A 57 9.23 6.85 -3.40
C ASP A 57 8.63 7.73 -2.30
N ALA A 58 8.82 9.05 -2.41
CA ALA A 58 8.37 10.05 -1.42
C ALA A 58 8.66 9.69 0.06
N GLY A 59 9.80 9.05 0.33
CA GLY A 59 10.20 8.61 1.69
C GLY A 59 9.55 7.30 2.16
N PHE A 60 8.79 6.62 1.30
CA PHE A 60 8.37 5.25 1.49
C PHE A 60 9.43 4.31 0.96
N VAL A 61 9.74 3.27 1.74
CA VAL A 61 10.61 2.17 1.33
C VAL A 61 9.72 1.02 0.86
N ILE A 62 9.75 0.76 -0.45
CA ILE A 62 8.96 -0.30 -1.06
C ILE A 62 9.82 -1.55 -1.15
N ARG A 63 9.29 -2.65 -0.62
CA ARG A 63 9.93 -3.96 -0.60
C ARG A 63 9.14 -4.94 -1.43
N LYS A 64 9.84 -5.83 -2.12
CA LYS A 64 9.26 -6.99 -2.80
C LYS A 64 9.35 -8.18 -1.85
N ALA A 65 8.22 -8.84 -1.61
CA ALA A 65 8.21 -10.06 -0.81
C ALA A 65 8.95 -11.19 -1.52
N THR A 66 9.65 -12.02 -0.76
CA THR A 66 10.45 -13.13 -1.30
C THR A 66 9.58 -14.28 -1.78
N ASP A 67 8.52 -14.62 -1.01
CA ASP A 67 7.68 -15.80 -1.26
C ASP A 67 6.33 -15.49 -1.92
N GLU A 68 6.01 -14.21 -2.14
CA GLU A 68 4.80 -13.78 -2.85
C GLU A 68 5.16 -12.74 -3.91
N LYS A 69 4.46 -12.74 -5.06
CA LYS A 69 4.55 -11.69 -6.08
C LYS A 69 3.84 -10.43 -5.60
N ALA A 70 4.30 -9.88 -4.48
CA ALA A 70 3.72 -8.70 -3.88
C ALA A 70 4.78 -7.68 -3.49
N PHE A 71 4.40 -6.41 -3.64
CA PHE A 71 5.14 -5.28 -3.12
C PHE A 71 4.44 -4.77 -1.87
N PHE A 72 5.22 -4.32 -0.90
CA PHE A 72 4.67 -3.77 0.33
C PHE A 72 5.50 -2.62 0.87
N ALA A 73 4.83 -1.77 1.64
CA ALA A 73 5.46 -0.71 2.40
C ALA A 73 4.65 -0.45 3.68
N VAL A 74 5.34 0.02 4.71
CA VAL A 74 4.75 0.49 5.96
C VAL A 74 5.36 1.82 6.28
N GLN A 75 4.52 2.78 6.66
CA GLN A 75 5.00 4.05 7.20
C GLN A 75 4.05 4.52 8.30
N SER A 76 4.57 5.37 9.18
CA SER A 76 3.76 6.13 10.11
C SER A 76 4.00 7.62 9.92
N SER A 77 2.98 8.42 10.18
CA SER A 77 3.03 9.86 10.03
C SER A 77 2.48 10.51 11.30
N ARG A 78 3.17 11.53 11.80
CA ARG A 78 2.67 12.35 12.89
C ARG A 78 1.67 13.37 12.33
N LEU A 79 0.52 13.47 12.96
CA LEU A 79 -0.54 14.42 12.63
C LEU A 79 -0.52 15.59 13.61
N LYS A 80 -1.35 16.60 13.33
CA LYS A 80 -1.63 17.69 14.28
C LYS A 80 -2.32 17.14 15.54
N ASN A 81 -2.28 17.90 16.63
CA ASN A 81 -2.93 17.56 17.91
C ASN A 81 -2.52 16.20 18.47
N ASP A 82 -1.24 15.83 18.32
CA ASP A 82 -0.66 14.56 18.76
C ASP A 82 -1.29 13.29 18.14
N GLY A 83 -2.07 13.44 17.07
CA GLY A 83 -2.55 12.32 16.28
C GLY A 83 -1.39 11.59 15.59
N HIS A 84 -1.56 10.29 15.39
CA HIS A 84 -0.63 9.47 14.61
C HIS A 84 -1.41 8.63 13.61
N ALA A 85 -0.93 8.61 12.37
CA ALA A 85 -1.43 7.76 11.30
C ALA A 85 -0.45 6.62 11.03
N LEU A 86 -1.00 5.45 10.75
CA LEU A 86 -0.27 4.30 10.26
C LEU A 86 -0.81 3.93 8.89
N VAL A 87 0.08 3.74 7.93
CA VAL A 87 -0.28 3.30 6.57
C VAL A 87 0.44 2.02 6.21
N THR A 88 -0.28 1.11 5.55
CA THR A 88 0.29 -0.09 4.94
C THR A 88 -0.15 -0.19 3.48
N PHE A 89 0.81 -0.41 2.60
CA PHE A 89 0.56 -0.70 1.18
C PHE A 89 0.85 -2.18 0.92
N LYS A 90 -0.07 -2.87 0.24
CA LYS A 90 0.16 -4.22 -0.28
C LYS A 90 -0.32 -4.28 -1.72
N LEU A 91 0.57 -4.55 -2.66
CA LEU A 91 0.27 -4.63 -4.09
C LEU A 91 0.51 -6.06 -4.56
N PHE A 92 -0.50 -6.71 -5.14
CA PHE A 92 -0.35 -7.99 -5.81
C PHE A 92 -0.24 -7.73 -7.31
N LEU A 93 0.96 -7.93 -7.86
CA LEU A 93 1.21 -7.84 -9.29
C LEU A 93 1.27 -9.26 -9.84
N ASP A 94 0.30 -9.60 -10.69
CA ASP A 94 0.35 -10.84 -11.45
C ASP A 94 0.88 -10.60 -12.88
N GLU A 95 1.33 -11.67 -13.53
CA GLU A 95 1.95 -11.66 -14.87
C GLU A 95 1.02 -11.11 -15.96
N CYS A 96 -0.29 -11.00 -15.70
CA CYS A 96 -1.24 -10.46 -16.68
C CYS A 96 -1.16 -8.93 -16.83
N CYS A 97 -0.46 -8.24 -15.92
CA CYS A 97 -0.38 -6.79 -15.85
C CYS A 97 1.05 -6.24 -16.10
N ASP A 98 1.69 -6.65 -17.20
CA ASP A 98 3.02 -6.15 -17.58
C ASP A 98 3.08 -4.61 -17.75
N GLU A 99 1.94 -3.94 -17.92
CA GLU A 99 1.86 -2.46 -18.05
C GLU A 99 1.75 -1.74 -16.69
N ALA A 100 1.53 -2.46 -15.59
CA ALA A 100 1.29 -1.85 -14.30
C ALA A 100 2.63 -1.64 -13.55
N ASP A 101 3.25 -0.48 -13.73
CA ASP A 101 4.46 -0.10 -12.98
C ASP A 101 4.14 0.01 -11.48
N PRO A 102 4.71 -0.86 -10.60
CA PRO A 102 4.49 -0.77 -9.16
C PRO A 102 4.86 0.60 -8.59
N LYS A 103 5.81 1.31 -9.19
CA LYS A 103 6.16 2.65 -8.74
C LYS A 103 5.01 3.62 -8.99
N ALA A 104 4.46 3.65 -10.20
CA ALA A 104 3.31 4.50 -10.53
C ALA A 104 2.08 4.21 -9.65
N ILE A 105 1.82 2.93 -9.32
CA ILE A 105 0.75 2.56 -8.39
C ILE A 105 1.03 3.14 -7.00
N VAL A 106 2.24 2.92 -6.47
CA VAL A 106 2.61 3.40 -5.14
C VAL A 106 2.55 4.93 -5.07
N SER A 107 3.05 5.65 -6.08
CA SER A 107 2.96 7.11 -6.12
C SER A 107 1.50 7.57 -6.03
N HIS A 108 0.60 6.93 -6.76
CA HIS A 108 -0.84 7.24 -6.70
C HIS A 108 -1.44 6.97 -5.31
N LEU A 109 -1.06 5.87 -4.65
CA LEU A 109 -1.53 5.57 -3.28
C LEU A 109 -0.97 6.56 -2.26
N ILE A 110 0.26 7.04 -2.44
CA ILE A 110 0.88 8.05 -1.60
C ILE A 110 0.12 9.36 -1.74
N GLU A 111 -0.21 9.79 -2.95
CA GLU A 111 -1.01 10.99 -3.20
C GLU A 111 -2.37 10.92 -2.48
N ASP A 112 -3.12 9.82 -2.66
CA ASP A 112 -4.41 9.62 -1.98
C ASP A 112 -4.26 9.60 -0.44
N TYR A 113 -3.19 8.99 0.07
CA TYR A 113 -2.89 8.99 1.50
C TYR A 113 -2.61 10.41 2.03
N GLN A 114 -1.77 11.20 1.34
CA GLN A 114 -1.47 12.57 1.74
C GLN A 114 -2.70 13.47 1.69
N ASP A 115 -3.54 13.33 0.65
CA ASP A 115 -4.80 14.06 0.53
C ASP A 115 -5.77 13.74 1.68
N ARG A 116 -5.78 12.50 2.17
CA ARG A 116 -6.57 12.12 3.36
C ARG A 116 -6.01 12.73 4.63
N LEU A 117 -4.69 12.71 4.80
CA LEU A 117 -4.06 13.33 5.97
C LEU A 117 -4.29 14.85 6.02
N GLY A 118 -4.30 15.52 4.87
CA GLY A 118 -4.55 16.97 4.78
C GLY A 118 -5.97 17.39 5.20
N LYS A 119 -6.92 16.45 5.26
CA LYS A 119 -8.32 16.69 5.65
C LYS A 119 -8.58 16.49 7.16
N ILE A 120 -7.56 16.08 7.92
CA ILE A 120 -7.60 15.86 9.38
C ILE A 120 -7.04 17.09 10.10
#